data_AF-A0A5R2N1S5-F1
#
_entry.id   AF-A0A5R2N1S5-F1
#
_cell.length_a   1.000
_cell.length_b   1.000
_cell.length_c   1.000
_cell.angle_alpha   90.00
_cell.angle_beta   90.00
_cell.angle_gamma   90.00
#
_symmetry.space_group_name_H-M   'P 1'
#
loop_
_entity.id
_entity.type
_entity.pdbx_description
1 polymer ?
#
loop_
_entity_poly.entity_id
_entity_poly.type
_entity_poly.pdbx_seq_one_letter_code
_entity_poly.pdbx_strand_id
1 'polypeptide(L)' 'MALMVLFGTFVFLLVIGTPIAFCLGVASFATILTLGLPPVVVFQRLNSGVSVFSLMAIPFFIFAGDLMVRGGI' A
#
# COMPACT_ATOMS: atom_id res chain seq x y z
N MET A 1 -0.11 3.97 -23.33
CA MET A 1 0.24 2.54 -23.20
C MET A 1 0.12 2.05 -21.74
N ALA A 2 0.73 2.74 -20.77
CA ALA A 2 0.62 2.40 -19.34
C ALA A 2 -0.80 2.17 -18.81
N LEU A 3 -1.76 3.05 -19.13
CA LEU A 3 -3.15 2.91 -18.67
C LEU A 3 -3.85 1.66 -19.20
N MET A 4 -3.58 1.28 -20.46
CA MET A 4 -4.10 0.03 -21.04
C MET A 4 -3.52 -1.20 -20.34
N VAL A 5 -2.23 -1.15 -19.97
CA VAL A 5 -1.58 -2.24 -19.23
C VAL A 5 -2.17 -2.35 -17.83
N LEU A 6 -2.34 -1.23 -17.13
CA LEU A 6 -2.93 -1.19 -15.79
C LEU A 6 -4.35 -1.75 -15.79
N PHE A 7 -5.25 -1.18 -16.58
CA PHE A 7 -6.65 -1.61 -16.60
C PHE A 7 -6.83 -2.98 -17.23
N GLY A 8 -6.09 -3.32 -18.28
CA GLY A 8 -6.17 -4.61 -18.94
C GLY A 8 -5.75 -5.76 -18.02
N THR A 9 -4.61 -5.63 -17.32
CA THR A 9 -4.15 -6.64 -16.36
C THR A 9 -5.06 -6.71 -15.13
N PHE A 10 -5.50 -5.57 -14.61
CA PHE A 10 -6.40 -5.53 -13.45
C PHE A 10 -7.74 -6.23 -13.74
N VAL A 11 -8.39 -5.89 -14.85
CA VAL A 11 -9.69 -6.49 -15.23
C VAL A 11 -9.53 -7.98 -15.52
N PHE A 12 -8.45 -8.39 -16.19
CA PHE A 12 -8.17 -9.79 -16.46
C PHE A 12 -8.02 -10.61 -15.16
N LEU A 13 -7.23 -10.13 -14.19
CA LEU A 13 -7.06 -10.80 -12.90
C LEU A 13 -8.37 -10.84 -12.09
N LEU A 14 -9.17 -9.79 -12.17
CA LEU A 14 -10.47 -9.70 -11.49
C LEU A 14 -11.45 -10.74 -12.05
N VAL A 15 -11.52 -10.92 -13.37
CA VAL A 15 -12.40 -11.91 -14.02
C VAL A 15 -12.03 -13.35 -13.64
N ILE A 16 -10.75 -13.62 -13.39
CA ILE A 16 -10.26 -14.95 -12.94
C ILE A 16 -10.59 -15.21 -11.46
N GLY A 17 -11.12 -14.22 -10.74
CA GLY A 17 -11.51 -14.36 -9.33
C GLY A 17 -10.35 -14.27 -8.35
N THR A 18 -9.20 -13.73 -8.76
CA THR A 18 -8.09 -13.50 -7.82
C THR A 18 -8.44 -12.40 -6.80
N PRO A 19 -7.94 -12.49 -5.55
CA PRO A 19 -8.25 -11.48 -4.54
C PRO A 19 -7.76 -10.09 -4.97
N ILE A 20 -8.58 -9.06 -4.74
CA ILE A 20 -8.40 -7.70 -5.26
C ILE A 20 -7.01 -7.12 -4.95
N ALA A 21 -6.44 -7.46 -3.78
CA ALA A 21 -5.10 -7.05 -3.38
C ALA A 21 -4.02 -7.51 -4.38
N PHE A 22 -4.11 -8.76 -4.86
CA PHE A 22 -3.19 -9.30 -5.85
C PHE A 22 -3.42 -8.68 -7.22
N CYS A 23 -4.68 -8.44 -7.61
CA CYS A 23 -5.01 -7.75 -8.85
C CYS A 23 -4.34 -6.37 -8.92
N LEU A 24 -4.47 -5.58 -7.86
CA LEU A 24 -3.87 -4.24 -7.75
C LEU A 24 -2.34 -4.29 -7.76
N GLY A 25 -1.76 -5.23 -7.01
CA GLY A 25 -0.30 -5.40 -6.92
C GLY A 25 0.32 -5.74 -8.27
N VAL A 26 -0.19 -6.78 -8.93
CA VAL A 26 0.33 -7.25 -10.22
C VAL A 26 0.11 -6.21 -11.32
N ALA A 27 -1.07 -5.59 -11.39
CA ALA A 27 -1.36 -4.57 -12.39
C ALA A 27 -0.47 -3.33 -12.24
N SER A 28 -0.26 -2.87 -11.00
CA SER A 28 0.63 -1.74 -10.72
C SER A 28 2.08 -2.06 -11.08
N PHE A 29 2.56 -3.26 -10.75
CA PHE A 29 3.92 -3.70 -11.04
C PHE A 29 4.17 -3.85 -12.55
N ALA A 30 3.23 -4.46 -13.27
CA ALA A 30 3.27 -4.56 -14.74
C ALA A 30 3.30 -3.18 -15.39
N THR A 31 2.52 -2.22 -14.86
CA THR A 31 2.50 -0.86 -15.38
C THR A 31 3.84 -0.15 -15.17
N ILE A 32 4.43 -0.26 -13.99
CA ILE A 32 5.75 0.32 -13.68
C ILE A 32 6.84 -0.20 -14.64
N LEU A 33 6.86 -1.52 -14.90
CA LEU A 33 7.78 -2.14 -15.86
C LEU A 33 7.66 -1.52 -17.25
N THR A 34 6.44 -1.17 -17.68
CA THR A 34 6.22 -0.53 -18.99
C THR A 34 6.57 0.96 -19.04
N LEU A 35 6.65 1.66 -17.90
CA LEU A 35 7.12 3.05 -17.88
C LEU A 35 8.65 3.17 -17.84
N GLY A 36 9.39 2.08 -17.64
CA GLY A 36 10.86 2.12 -17.52
C GLY A 36 11.34 2.98 -16.35
N LEU A 37 10.48 3.22 -15.36
CA LEU A 37 10.81 4.06 -14.20
C LEU A 37 11.88 3.37 -13.34
N PRO A 38 12.81 4.14 -12.74
CA PRO A 38 13.76 3.60 -11.80
C PRO A 38 13.02 2.86 -10.67
N PRO A 39 13.39 1.61 -10.34
CA PRO A 39 12.75 0.83 -9.28
C PRO A 39 12.66 1.57 -7.94
N VAL A 40 13.61 2.48 -7.69
CA VAL A 40 13.66 3.36 -6.53
C VAL A 40 12.37 4.18 -6.35
N VAL A 41 11.76 4.67 -7.43
CA VAL A 41 10.53 5.49 -7.37
C VAL A 41 9.36 4.67 -6.82
N VAL A 42 9.34 3.35 -7.06
CA VAL A 42 8.32 2.43 -6.55
C VAL A 42 8.44 2.27 -5.05
N PHE A 43 9.66 2.01 -4.56
CA PHE A 43 9.94 1.92 -3.12
C PHE A 43 9.59 3.23 -2.41
N GLN A 44 9.90 4.37 -3.03
CA GLN A 44 9.59 5.68 -2.47
C GLN A 44 8.07 5.92 -2.37
N ARG A 45 7.28 5.50 -3.37
CA ARG A 45 5.82 5.59 -3.36
C ARG A 45 5.15 4.60 -2.40
N LEU A 46 5.65 3.37 -2.30
CA LEU A 46 5.17 2.39 -1.32
C LEU A 46 5.39 2.90 0.11
N ASN A 47 6.58 3.43 0.40
CA ASN A 47 6.90 4.00 1.70
C ASN A 47 6.08 5.27 2.02
N SER A 48 5.71 6.04 1.00
CA SER A 48 4.80 7.19 1.15
C SER A 48 3.34 6.76 1.38
N GLY A 49 2.93 5.59 0.88
CA GLY A 49 1.57 5.05 1.02
C GLY A 49 1.31 4.34 2.34
N VAL A 50 2.34 3.74 2.94
CA VAL A 50 2.31 3.32 4.34
C VAL A 50 2.35 4.58 5.19
N SER A 51 1.19 5.16 5.47
CA SER A 51 1.16 6.37 6.28
C SER A 51 1.82 6.05 7.63
N VAL A 52 2.91 6.76 7.91
CA VAL A 52 3.62 6.72 9.20
C VAL A 52 2.62 6.92 10.35
N PHE A 53 1.50 7.59 10.09
CA PHE A 53 0.37 7.77 11.01
C PHE A 53 -0.19 6.45 11.56
N SER A 54 -0.39 5.43 10.72
CA SER A 54 -0.92 4.14 11.17
C SER A 54 0.10 3.36 11.99
N LEU A 55 1.39 3.51 11.68
CA LEU A 55 2.49 2.93 12.45
C LEU A 55 2.71 3.68 13.77
N MET A 56 2.46 4.99 13.79
CA MET A 56 2.49 5.84 14.99
C MET A 56 1.28 5.63 15.91
N ALA A 57 0.16 5.10 15.41
CA ALA A 57 -1.00 4.81 16.24
C ALA A 57 -0.66 3.84 17.39
N ILE A 58 0.16 2.82 17.12
CA ILE A 58 0.59 1.82 18.12
C ILE A 58 1.32 2.47 19.31
N PRO A 59 2.42 3.22 19.13
CA PRO A 59 3.10 3.88 20.25
C PRO A 59 2.22 4.93 20.95
N PHE A 60 1.35 5.64 20.23
CA PHE A 60 0.42 6.58 20.87
C PHE A 60 -0.63 5.88 21.74
N PHE A 61 -1.14 4.71 21.32
CA PHE A 61 -2.03 3.91 22.17
C PHE A 61 -1.32 3.39 23.42
N ILE A 62 -0.06 2.95 23.30
CA ILE A 62 0.75 2.52 24.46
C ILE A 62 0.99 3.70 25.41
N PHE A 63 1.35 4.86 24.89
CA PHE A 63 1.59 6.06 25.70
C PHE A 63 0.31 6.56 26.39
N ALA A 64 -0.82 6.58 25.68
CA ALA A 64 -2.12 6.93 26.26
C ALA A 64 -2.52 5.91 27.36
N GLY A 65 -2.24 4.63 27.16
CA GLY A 65 -2.45 3.60 28.18
C GLY A 65 -1.60 3.82 29.44
N ASP A 66 -0.30 4.09 29.30
CA ASP A 66 0.59 4.40 30.43
C ASP A 66 0.13 5.67 31.18
N LEU A 67 -0.35 6.67 30.44
CA LEU A 67 -0.91 7.90 31.01
C LEU A 67 -2.19 7.61 31.83
N MET A 68 -3.08 6.74 31.36
CA MET A 68 -4.30 6.34 32.08
C MET A 68 -3.97 5.61 33.38
N VAL A 69 -3.04 4.65 33.32
CA VAL A 69 -2.58 3.88 34.49
C VAL A 69 -1.97 4.80 35.55
N ARG A 70 -1.13 5.76 35.16
CA ARG A 70 -0.57 6.77 36.08
C ARG A 70 -1.60 7.79 36.57
N GLY A 71 -2.63 8.04 35.76
CA GLY A 71 -3.77 8.91 36.09
C GLY A 71 -4.78 8.28 37.06
N GLY A 72 -4.63 7.01 37.41
CA GLY A 72 -5.49 6.31 38.37
C GLY A 72 -6.79 5.77 37.76
N ILE A 73 -6.83 5.57 36.44
CA ILE A 73 -7.94 4.94 35.70
C ILE A 73 -7.56 3.52 35.32
#